data_AF-W1YB66-F1
#
_entry.id   AF-W1YB66-F1
#
_cell.length_a   1.000
_cell.length_b   1.000
_cell.length_c   1.000
_cell.angle_alpha   90.00
_cell.angle_beta   90.00
_cell.angle_gamma   90.00
#
_symmetry.space_group_name_H-M   'P 1'
#
loop_
_entity.id
_entity.type
_entity.pdbx_description
1 polymer ?
#
loop_
_entity_poly.entity_id
_entity_poly.type
_entity_poly.pdbx_seq_one_letter_code
_entity_poly.pdbx_strand_id
1 'polypeptide(L)'
;KPTRELNADDVVFSFDRQKNAQNPYHKVSGGSYEYFEGMGLPELISEVKKVDDNTVQFVLTRPEAPFLADLAMDFASILSKEYADAMMKAGTPEKLDLNPIGTGPFQLQQYQKDS
;
A
#
# COMPACT_ATOMS: atom_id res chain seq x y z
N LYS A 1 4.18 -1.21 -18.51
CA LYS A 1 4.60 -2.54 -18.02
C LYS A 1 5.67 -2.33 -16.97
N PRO A 2 5.67 -3.08 -15.86
CA PRO A 2 6.68 -2.93 -14.81
C PRO A 2 8.08 -3.24 -15.35
N THR A 3 9.10 -2.58 -14.80
CA THR A 3 10.51 -2.79 -15.16
C THR A 3 11.24 -3.70 -14.17
N ARG A 4 10.62 -3.98 -13.02
CA ARG A 4 11.12 -4.91 -12.01
C ARG A 4 10.00 -5.77 -11.42
N GLU A 5 10.37 -6.85 -10.74
CA GLU A 5 9.45 -7.67 -9.96
C GLU A 5 9.09 -7.02 -8.62
N LEU A 6 8.12 -7.61 -7.92
CA LEU A 6 7.76 -7.25 -6.56
C LEU A 6 8.96 -7.37 -5.63
N ASN A 7 9.17 -6.36 -4.81
CA ASN A 7 10.25 -6.35 -3.83
C ASN A 7 9.81 -5.63 -2.53
N ALA A 8 10.73 -5.50 -1.57
CA ALA A 8 10.48 -4.85 -0.29
C ALA A 8 9.99 -3.39 -0.41
N ASP A 9 10.38 -2.66 -1.46
CA ASP A 9 9.97 -1.25 -1.63
C ASP A 9 8.45 -1.13 -1.86
N ASP A 10 7.83 -2.12 -2.51
CA ASP A 10 6.39 -2.17 -2.75
C ASP A 10 5.62 -2.37 -1.43
N VAL A 11 6.13 -3.26 -0.57
CA VAL A 11 5.56 -3.49 0.76
C VAL A 11 5.70 -2.24 1.61
N VAL A 12 6.90 -1.67 1.73
CA VAL A 12 7.11 -0.43 2.52
C VAL A 12 6.18 0.67 2.03
N PHE A 13 6.09 0.90 0.71
CA PHE A 13 5.18 1.89 0.13
C PHE A 13 3.71 1.66 0.52
N SER A 14 3.24 0.41 0.45
CA SER A 14 1.84 0.05 0.68
C SER A 14 1.37 0.37 2.11
N PHE A 15 2.25 0.24 3.10
CA PHE A 15 1.96 0.59 4.49
C PHE A 15 2.30 2.06 4.80
N ASP A 16 3.40 2.59 4.26
CA ASP A 16 3.83 3.97 4.50
C ASP A 16 2.81 4.99 3.96
N ARG A 17 2.17 4.73 2.81
CA ARG A 17 1.12 5.62 2.29
C ARG A 17 -0.04 5.81 3.28
N GLN A 18 -0.36 4.77 4.05
CA GLN A 18 -1.47 4.79 5.02
C GLN A 18 -1.04 5.48 6.32
N LYS A 19 0.16 5.15 6.82
CA LYS A 19 0.66 5.61 8.12
C LYS A 19 1.26 7.02 8.11
N ASN A 20 2.01 7.36 7.09
CA ASN A 20 2.89 8.52 7.09
C ASN A 20 2.23 9.71 6.40
N ALA A 21 1.87 10.73 7.18
CA ALA A 21 1.22 11.93 6.68
C ALA A 21 2.07 12.73 5.67
N GLN A 22 3.39 12.52 5.63
CA GLN A 22 4.31 13.15 4.70
C GLN A 22 4.50 12.32 3.41
N ASN A 23 3.99 11.09 3.35
CA ASN A 23 4.00 10.32 2.11
C ASN A 23 3.15 11.05 1.05
N PRO A 24 3.66 11.27 -0.18
CA PRO A 24 2.93 11.96 -1.24
C PRO A 24 1.56 11.34 -1.59
N TYR A 25 1.38 10.05 -1.31
CA TYR A 25 0.14 9.32 -1.55
C TYR A 25 -0.86 9.38 -0.39
N HIS A 26 -0.47 9.88 0.78
CA HIS A 26 -1.31 9.82 1.99
C HIS A 26 -2.64 10.59 1.86
N LYS A 27 -2.69 11.63 1.04
CA LYS A 27 -3.92 12.42 0.79
C LYS A 27 -4.56 12.16 -0.58
N VAL A 28 -3.95 11.30 -1.40
CA VAL A 28 -4.48 10.95 -2.72
C VAL A 28 -5.82 10.22 -2.54
N SER A 29 -6.77 10.52 -3.43
CA SER A 29 -8.12 9.94 -3.40
C SER A 29 -8.90 10.16 -2.09
N GLY A 30 -8.53 11.18 -1.31
CA GLY A 30 -9.15 11.53 -0.03
C GLY A 30 -8.39 11.04 1.20
N GLY A 31 -7.47 10.09 1.05
CA GLY A 31 -6.60 9.63 2.16
C GLY A 31 -7.37 9.02 3.33
N SER A 32 -8.48 8.33 3.07
CA SER A 32 -9.27 7.62 4.08
C SER A 32 -8.81 6.18 4.16
N TYR A 33 -8.17 5.80 5.27
CA TYR A 33 -7.64 4.45 5.50
C TYR A 33 -8.43 3.74 6.61
N GLU A 34 -9.75 3.62 6.42
CA GLU A 34 -10.72 3.27 7.48
C GLU A 34 -10.37 2.01 8.28
N TYR A 35 -9.99 0.91 7.62
CA TYR A 35 -9.57 -0.31 8.33
C TYR A 35 -8.25 -0.11 9.07
N PHE A 36 -7.26 0.52 8.43
CA PHE A 36 -5.95 0.77 9.03
C PHE A 36 -6.09 1.61 10.30
N GLU A 37 -6.86 2.70 10.23
CA GLU A 37 -7.16 3.59 11.35
C GLU A 37 -8.05 2.93 12.40
N GLY A 38 -9.15 2.30 11.98
CA GLY A 38 -10.12 1.67 12.89
C GLY A 38 -9.55 0.50 13.68
N MET A 39 -8.53 -0.18 13.15
CA MET A 39 -7.80 -1.26 13.84
C MET A 39 -6.64 -0.74 14.71
N GLY A 40 -6.40 0.57 14.78
CA GLY A 40 -5.33 1.16 15.59
C GLY A 40 -3.92 0.81 15.10
N LEU A 41 -3.77 0.53 13.81
CA LEU A 41 -2.47 0.24 13.20
C LEU A 41 -1.52 1.44 13.14
N PRO A 42 -1.97 2.71 13.01
CA PRO A 42 -1.08 3.86 13.08
C PRO A 42 -0.24 3.91 14.36
N GLU A 43 -0.84 3.57 15.51
CA GLU A 43 -0.19 3.56 16.82
C GLU A 43 0.58 2.25 17.09
N LEU A 44 0.11 1.14 16.53
CA LEU A 44 0.73 -0.17 16.71
C LEU A 44 2.03 -0.29 15.91
N ILE A 45 2.00 0.00 14.61
CA ILE A 45 3.17 -0.14 13.72
C ILE A 45 4.05 1.09 13.94
N SER A 46 5.21 0.91 14.57
CA SER A 46 6.19 1.98 14.73
C SER A 46 6.97 2.20 13.44
N GLU A 47 7.36 1.12 12.76
CA GLU A 47 8.20 1.19 11.57
C GLU A 47 7.98 -0.01 10.63
N VAL A 48 8.11 0.23 9.32
CA VAL A 48 8.16 -0.80 8.28
C VAL A 48 9.47 -0.63 7.53
N LYS A 49 10.42 -1.54 7.78
CA LYS A 49 11.79 -1.46 7.28
C LYS A 49 11.99 -2.38 6.09
N LYS A 50 12.66 -1.85 5.06
CA LYS A 50 13.36 -2.67 4.09
C LYS A 50 14.68 -3.14 4.71
N VAL A 51 14.83 -4.45 4.93
CA VAL A 51 16.09 -5.05 5.40
C VAL A 51 17.00 -5.34 4.21
N ASP A 52 16.42 -5.90 3.15
CA ASP A 52 17.03 -6.10 1.84
C ASP A 52 15.92 -6.12 0.76
N ASP A 53 16.24 -6.44 -0.49
CA ASP A 53 15.25 -6.41 -1.58
C ASP A 53 14.08 -7.39 -1.40
N ASN A 54 14.23 -8.47 -0.63
CA ASN A 54 13.18 -9.47 -0.43
C ASN A 54 12.79 -9.68 1.05
N THR A 55 13.31 -8.85 1.95
CA THR A 55 13.06 -8.94 3.39
C THR A 55 12.53 -7.62 3.94
N VAL A 56 11.36 -7.69 4.60
CA VAL A 56 10.72 -6.55 5.27
C VAL A 56 10.58 -6.87 6.75
N GLN A 57 10.84 -5.88 7.61
CA GLN A 57 10.63 -5.99 9.05
C GLN A 57 9.58 -4.98 9.51
N PHE A 58 8.50 -5.48 10.12
CA PHE A 58 7.56 -4.66 10.88
C PHE A 58 8.04 -4.57 12.33
N VAL A 59 8.12 -3.34 12.85
CA VAL A 59 8.39 -3.07 14.26
C VAL A 59 7.10 -2.59 14.90
N LEU A 60 6.70 -3.25 15.99
CA LEU A 60 5.47 -2.94 16.71
C LEU A 60 5.79 -2.27 18.05
N THR A 61 4.92 -1.37 18.51
CA THR A 61 5.04 -0.68 19.81
C THR A 61 4.70 -1.59 20.98
N ARG A 62 3.96 -2.66 20.74
CA ARG A 62 3.55 -3.69 21.72
C ARG A 62 3.29 -5.02 21.01
N PRO A 63 3.24 -6.15 21.73
CA PRO A 63 2.72 -7.40 21.18
C PRO A 63 1.27 -7.24 20.73
N GLU A 64 0.94 -7.74 19.55
CA GLU A 64 -0.41 -7.78 19.00
C GLU A 64 -0.64 -9.17 18.42
N ALA A 65 -1.36 -10.01 19.17
CA ALA A 65 -1.60 -11.41 18.79
C ALA A 65 -2.24 -11.59 17.40
N PRO A 66 -3.22 -10.77 16.98
CA PRO A 66 -3.83 -10.92 15.67
C PRO A 66 -3.02 -10.34 14.50
N PHE A 67 -1.86 -9.72 14.73
CA PHE A 67 -1.16 -8.94 13.69
C PHE A 67 -0.93 -9.69 12.37
N LEU A 68 -0.57 -10.97 12.42
CA LEU A 68 -0.40 -11.78 11.20
C LEU A 68 -1.72 -12.02 10.45
N ALA A 69 -2.84 -12.15 11.16
CA ALA A 69 -4.15 -12.26 10.55
C ALA A 69 -4.59 -10.91 9.95
N ASP A 70 -4.27 -9.80 10.61
CA ASP A 70 -4.56 -8.45 10.09
C ASP A 70 -3.83 -8.19 8.76
N LEU A 71 -2.57 -8.63 8.64
CA LEU A 71 -1.80 -8.56 7.38
C LEU A 71 -2.38 -9.42 6.25
N ALA A 72 -3.27 -10.38 6.55
CA ALA A 72 -3.92 -11.23 5.55
C ALA A 72 -5.26 -10.65 5.06
N MET A 73 -5.71 -9.51 5.60
CA MET A 73 -6.94 -8.85 5.19
C MET A 73 -6.75 -8.02 3.92
N ASP A 74 -7.85 -7.74 3.21
CA ASP A 74 -7.83 -7.08 1.89
C ASP A 74 -7.16 -5.69 1.91
N PHE A 75 -7.34 -4.91 2.98
CA PHE A 75 -6.75 -3.56 3.09
C PHE A 75 -5.21 -3.56 3.13
N ALA A 76 -4.60 -4.70 3.48
CA ALA A 76 -3.15 -4.89 3.56
C ALA A 76 -2.54 -5.36 2.22
N SER A 77 -3.31 -5.31 1.12
CA SER A 77 -2.83 -5.64 -0.23
C SER A 77 -1.60 -4.84 -0.64
N ILE A 78 -0.67 -5.49 -1.35
CA ILE A 78 0.58 -4.87 -1.81
C ILE A 78 0.37 -4.17 -3.15
N LEU A 79 0.71 -2.88 -3.18
CA LEU A 79 0.63 -1.99 -4.33
C LEU A 79 2.02 -1.79 -4.96
N SER A 80 2.05 -1.48 -6.25
CA SER A 80 3.30 -1.22 -6.96
C SER A 80 3.84 0.18 -6.66
N LYS A 81 5.01 0.26 -6.01
CA LYS A 81 5.72 1.52 -5.80
C LYS A 81 6.21 2.12 -7.13
N GLU A 82 6.70 1.27 -8.05
CA GLU A 82 7.12 1.74 -9.39
C GLU A 82 5.98 2.46 -10.12
N TYR A 83 4.78 1.88 -10.07
CA TYR A 83 3.61 2.49 -10.68
C TYR A 83 3.20 3.79 -9.98
N ALA A 84 3.23 3.81 -8.65
CA ALA A 84 2.99 5.02 -7.86
C ALA A 84 3.97 6.15 -8.23
N ASP A 85 5.27 5.85 -8.29
CA ASP A 85 6.29 6.83 -8.70
C ASP A 85 6.03 7.35 -10.13
N ALA A 86 5.67 6.46 -11.05
CA ALA A 86 5.36 6.82 -12.43
C ALA A 86 4.12 7.74 -12.55
N MET A 87 3.06 7.46 -11.79
CA MET A 87 1.83 8.26 -11.79
C MET A 87 2.02 9.60 -11.09
N MET A 88 2.80 9.64 -10.02
CA MET A 88 3.18 10.90 -9.37
C MET A 88 3.98 11.79 -10.32
N LYS A 89 4.97 11.23 -11.02
CA LYS A 89 5.76 11.95 -12.03
C LYS A 89 4.91 12.44 -13.20
N ALA A 90 3.88 11.69 -13.59
CA ALA A 90 2.94 12.06 -14.63
C ALA A 90 1.91 13.12 -14.17
N GLY A 91 1.86 13.46 -12.88
CA GLY A 91 0.88 14.39 -12.32
C GLY A 91 -0.54 13.81 -12.25
N THR A 92 -0.68 12.48 -12.29
CA THR A 92 -1.97 11.76 -12.19
C THR A 92 -1.94 10.69 -11.10
N PRO A 93 -1.60 11.04 -9.84
CA PRO A 93 -1.41 10.07 -8.77
C PRO A 93 -2.66 9.22 -8.48
N GLU A 94 -3.86 9.77 -8.67
CA GLU A 94 -5.15 9.11 -8.48
C GLU A 94 -5.33 7.83 -9.32
N LYS A 95 -4.57 7.69 -10.42
CA LYS A 95 -4.60 6.47 -11.24
C LYS A 95 -4.06 5.24 -10.52
N LEU A 96 -3.29 5.41 -9.45
CA LEU A 96 -2.90 4.27 -8.60
C LEU A 96 -4.14 3.54 -8.06
N ASP A 97 -5.16 4.30 -7.64
CA ASP A 97 -6.36 3.76 -7.02
C ASP A 97 -7.45 3.44 -8.06
N LEU A 98 -7.56 4.24 -9.13
CA LEU A 98 -8.59 4.09 -10.16
C LEU A 98 -8.25 3.07 -11.26
N ASN A 99 -6.96 2.84 -11.52
CA ASN A 99 -6.46 1.94 -12.57
C ASN A 99 -5.45 0.96 -11.95
N PRO A 100 -5.92 -0.06 -11.21
CA PRO A 100 -5.07 -0.87 -10.35
C PRO A 100 -4.09 -1.73 -11.15
N ILE A 101 -2.84 -1.77 -10.65
CA ILE A 101 -1.83 -2.76 -11.02
C ILE A 101 -1.47 -3.52 -9.75
N GLY A 102 -1.68 -4.84 -9.78
CA GLY A 102 -1.35 -5.74 -8.67
C GLY A 102 -0.70 -7.03 -9.16
N THR A 103 -0.41 -7.93 -8.22
CA THR A 103 0.20 -9.25 -8.46
C THR A 103 -0.81 -10.40 -8.39
N GLY A 104 -2.11 -10.07 -8.42
CA GLY A 104 -3.19 -11.05 -8.34
C GLY A 104 -3.36 -11.90 -9.61
N PRO A 105 -4.22 -12.93 -9.55
CA PRO A 105 -4.45 -13.85 -10.67
C PRO A 105 -5.23 -13.22 -11.83
N PHE A 106 -5.83 -12.05 -11.64
CA PHE A 106 -6.61 -11.33 -12.64
C PHE A 106 -6.18 -9.86 -12.73
N GLN A 107 -6.48 -9.23 -13.86
CA GLN A 107 -6.21 -7.82 -14.12
C GLN A 107 -7.45 -7.12 -14.67
N LEU A 108 -7.66 -5.87 -14.29
CA LEU A 108 -8.75 -5.05 -14.81
C LEU A 108 -8.52 -4.75 -16.30
N GLN A 109 -9.48 -5.11 -17.15
CA GLN A 109 -9.47 -4.75 -18.58
C GLN A 109 -10.27 -3.48 -18.85
N GLN A 110 -11.50 -3.43 -18.35
CA GLN A 110 -12.42 -2.32 -18.55
C GLN A 110 -13.36 -2.21 -17.36
N TYR A 111 -13.71 -0.97 -16.98
CA TYR A 111 -14.77 -0.67 -16.02
C TYR A 111 -15.70 0.37 -16.64
N GLN A 112 -17.00 0.08 -16.63
CA GLN A 112 -18.06 1.00 -17.01
C GLN A 112 -18.93 1.22 -15.77
N LYS A 113 -18.98 2.46 -15.28
CA LYS A 113 -19.86 2.83 -14.17
C LYS A 113 -21.32 2.71 -14.59
N ASP A 114 -22.17 2.29 -13.67
CA ASP A 114 -23.62 2.20 -13.87
C ASP A 114 -24.19 3.50 -14.48
N SER A 115 -25.18 3.33 -15.37
CA SER A 115 -25.83 4.41 -16.11
C SER A 115 -26.98 5.05 -15.34
#